data_AF-A0A436R0B5-F1
#
_entry.id   AF-A0A436R0B5-F1
#
_cell.length_a   1.000
_cell.length_b   1.000
_cell.length_c   1.000
_cell.angle_alpha   90.00
_cell.angle_beta   90.00
_cell.angle_gamma   90.00
#
_symmetry.space_group_name_H-M   'P 1'
#
loop_
_entity.id
_entity.type
_entity.pdbx_description
1 polymer ?
#
loop_
_entity_poly.entity_id
_entity_poly.type
_entity_poly.pdbx_seq_one_letter_code
_entity_poly.pdbx_strand_id
1 'polypeptide(L)'
;MEMSDVEELRSGVLCTAVLERAGFAVDQKQSTRRAVKFRRGAEIIIVIHDGKGWFDPLSEAKGDVFRLVERLQGVRFVGALDHVADLIGFVPREPVWTGVPHKTRPGRSVSERWQSRRGPCPGSMTWRYLRQERRLSETVIRVAIRQDRLREGPRGSMWAAH
;
A
#
# COMPACT_ATOMS: atom_id res chain seq x y z
N MET A 1 -15.67 -22.63 25.17
CA MET A 1 -15.10 -22.38 23.84
C MET A 1 -13.61 -22.52 23.99
N GLU A 2 -13.03 -23.50 23.32
CA GLU A 2 -11.61 -23.81 23.40
C GLU A 2 -10.81 -22.84 22.52
N MET A 3 -9.50 -22.73 22.77
CA MET A 3 -8.62 -21.88 21.96
C MET A 3 -8.60 -22.32 20.48
N SER A 4 -8.81 -23.62 20.21
CA SER A 4 -8.96 -24.17 18.86
C SER A 4 -10.14 -23.56 18.10
N ASP A 5 -11.29 -23.43 18.76
CA ASP A 5 -12.52 -22.94 18.14
C ASP A 5 -12.36 -21.48 17.69
N VAL A 6 -11.63 -20.68 18.48
CA VAL A 6 -11.34 -19.27 18.17
C VAL A 6 -10.40 -19.14 16.96
N GLU A 7 -9.39 -20.01 16.83
CA GLU A 7 -8.49 -20.00 15.68
C GLU A 7 -9.18 -20.49 14.40
N GLU A 8 -10.08 -21.47 14.51
CA GLU A 8 -10.92 -21.91 13.38
C GLU A 8 -11.78 -20.76 12.87
N LEU A 9 -12.44 -20.02 13.77
CA LEU A 9 -13.20 -18.82 13.41
C LEU A 9 -12.31 -17.75 12.76
N ARG A 10 -11.13 -17.49 13.34
CA ARG A 10 -10.18 -16.50 12.81
C ARG A 10 -9.71 -16.85 11.40
N SER A 11 -9.49 -18.13 11.13
CA SER A 11 -8.97 -18.61 9.85
C SER A 11 -10.06 -18.81 8.79
N GLY A 12 -11.28 -19.13 9.21
CA GLY A 12 -12.42 -19.42 8.33
C GLY A 12 -13.17 -18.19 7.82
N VAL A 13 -13.11 -17.05 8.52
CA VAL A 13 -13.84 -15.83 8.15
C VAL A 13 -12.89 -14.71 7.73
N LEU A 14 -13.09 -14.19 6.51
CA LEU A 14 -12.32 -13.08 5.98
C LEU A 14 -12.86 -11.73 6.44
N CYS A 15 -11.98 -10.76 6.63
CA CYS A 15 -12.35 -9.36 6.90
C CYS A 15 -13.23 -8.77 5.78
N THR A 16 -13.05 -9.24 4.54
CA THR A 16 -13.88 -8.85 3.39
C THR A 16 -15.35 -9.20 3.60
N ALA A 17 -15.66 -10.37 4.18
CA ALA A 17 -17.02 -10.79 4.48
C ALA A 17 -17.70 -9.84 5.49
N VAL A 18 -16.98 -9.47 6.55
CA VAL A 18 -17.47 -8.52 7.56
C VAL A 18 -17.75 -7.15 6.93
N LEU A 19 -16.86 -6.66 6.07
CA LEU A 19 -17.00 -5.36 5.41
C LEU A 19 -18.18 -5.34 4.43
N GLU A 20 -18.34 -6.38 3.63
CA GLU A 20 -19.49 -6.49 2.71
C GLU A 20 -20.82 -6.51 3.47
N ARG A 21 -20.92 -7.29 4.56
CA ARG A 21 -22.12 -7.30 5.42
C ARG A 21 -22.37 -5.94 6.09
N ALA A 22 -21.32 -5.20 6.41
CA ALA A 22 -21.41 -3.84 6.95
C ALA A 22 -21.70 -2.76 5.87
N GLY A 23 -21.92 -3.14 4.62
CA GLY A 23 -22.27 -2.24 3.52
C GLY A 23 -21.10 -1.49 2.90
N PHE A 24 -19.86 -1.95 3.11
CA PHE A 24 -18.71 -1.40 2.40
C PHE A 24 -18.65 -1.93 0.96
N ALA A 25 -18.26 -1.06 0.04
CA ALA A 25 -18.01 -1.40 -1.35
C ALA A 25 -16.51 -1.38 -1.65
N VAL A 26 -16.05 -2.27 -2.54
CA VAL A 26 -14.66 -2.30 -3.00
C VAL A 26 -14.37 -1.10 -3.92
N ASP A 27 -13.37 -0.29 -3.57
CA ASP A 27 -12.80 0.72 -4.45
C ASP A 27 -11.77 0.06 -5.38
N GLN A 28 -12.24 -0.54 -6.47
CA GLN A 28 -11.39 -1.28 -7.41
C GLN A 28 -10.27 -0.42 -8.00
N LYS A 29 -10.50 0.88 -8.23
CA LYS A 29 -9.53 1.78 -8.85
C LYS A 29 -8.34 2.08 -7.94
N GLN A 30 -8.59 2.11 -6.62
CA GLN A 30 -7.56 2.41 -5.62
C GLN A 30 -7.02 1.15 -4.93
N SER A 31 -7.55 -0.02 -5.27
CA SER A 31 -7.13 -1.30 -4.72
C SER A 31 -5.98 -1.92 -5.51
N THR A 32 -5.25 -2.83 -4.86
CA THR A 32 -4.24 -3.67 -5.49
C THR A 32 -4.51 -5.12 -5.12
N ARG A 33 -3.95 -6.08 -5.86
CA ARG A 33 -4.12 -7.51 -5.58
C ARG A 33 -3.75 -7.91 -4.14
N ARG A 34 -2.78 -7.23 -3.51
CA ARG A 34 -2.32 -7.52 -2.14
C ARG A 34 -2.97 -6.63 -1.06
N ALA A 35 -3.69 -5.60 -1.46
CA ALA A 35 -4.32 -4.65 -0.55
C ALA A 35 -5.61 -4.11 -1.17
N VAL A 36 -6.75 -4.60 -0.68
CA VAL A 36 -8.08 -4.28 -1.18
C VAL A 36 -8.67 -3.16 -0.34
N LYS A 37 -9.06 -2.05 -0.98
CA LYS A 37 -9.64 -0.89 -0.31
C LYS A 37 -11.15 -0.98 -0.34
N PHE A 38 -11.77 -0.85 0.81
CA PHE A 38 -13.20 -0.80 1.04
C PHE A 38 -13.61 0.60 1.46
N ARG A 39 -14.76 1.07 0.96
CA ARG A 39 -15.33 2.38 1.30
C ARG A 39 -16.78 2.30 1.68
N ARG A 40 -17.17 3.14 2.65
CA ARG A 40 -18.56 3.43 3.02
C ARG A 40 -18.66 4.92 3.35
N GLY A 41 -19.18 5.71 2.40
CA GLY A 41 -19.13 7.17 2.51
C GLY A 41 -17.68 7.69 2.62
N ALA A 42 -17.35 8.35 3.73
CA ALA A 42 -16.01 8.84 4.02
C ALA A 42 -15.09 7.81 4.69
N GLU A 43 -15.63 6.68 5.17
CA GLU A 43 -14.85 5.63 5.83
C GLU A 43 -14.04 4.84 4.82
N ILE A 44 -12.80 4.50 5.18
CA ILE A 44 -11.89 3.69 4.38
C ILE A 44 -11.30 2.58 5.26
N ILE A 45 -11.38 1.34 4.80
CA ILE A 45 -10.71 0.20 5.43
C ILE A 45 -9.91 -0.52 4.35
N ILE A 46 -8.66 -0.86 4.64
CA ILE A 46 -7.78 -1.57 3.71
C ILE A 46 -7.53 -2.98 4.25
N VAL A 47 -7.95 -3.97 3.48
CA VAL A 47 -7.76 -5.39 3.77
C VAL A 47 -6.48 -5.90 3.12
N ILE A 48 -5.68 -6.60 3.90
CA ILE A 48 -4.36 -7.13 3.56
C ILE A 48 -4.24 -8.59 4.03
N HIS A 49 -3.09 -9.22 3.79
CA HIS A 49 -2.81 -10.61 4.20
C HIS A 49 -3.90 -11.59 3.76
N ASP A 50 -4.22 -11.56 2.46
CA ASP A 50 -5.19 -12.44 1.82
C ASP A 50 -6.57 -12.45 2.50
N GLY A 51 -7.00 -11.28 3.00
CA GLY A 51 -8.31 -11.12 3.63
C GLY A 51 -8.30 -11.27 5.15
N LYS A 52 -7.17 -11.65 5.77
CA LYS A 52 -7.10 -11.96 7.20
C LYS A 52 -6.77 -10.77 8.09
N GLY A 53 -6.20 -9.71 7.51
CA GLY A 53 -5.82 -8.50 8.24
C GLY A 53 -6.46 -7.26 7.64
N TRP A 54 -6.63 -6.23 8.46
CA TRP A 54 -7.11 -4.93 8.01
C TRP A 54 -6.47 -3.79 8.79
N PHE A 55 -6.52 -2.58 8.20
CA PHE A 55 -6.21 -1.33 8.89
C PHE A 55 -7.02 -0.17 8.32
N ASP A 56 -7.16 0.88 9.12
CA ASP A 56 -7.70 2.18 8.72
C ASP A 56 -6.56 3.15 8.40
N PRO A 57 -6.49 3.71 7.18
CA PRO A 57 -5.46 4.69 6.84
C PRO A 57 -5.62 6.05 7.54
N LEU A 58 -6.77 6.32 8.16
CA LEU A 58 -7.08 7.59 8.84
C LEU A 58 -6.93 7.50 10.37
N SER A 59 -6.57 6.35 10.92
CA SER A 59 -6.34 6.15 12.34
C SER A 59 -5.27 5.07 12.59
N GLU A 60 -4.99 4.73 13.85
CA GLU A 60 -4.09 3.62 14.18
C GLU A 60 -4.82 2.26 14.25
N ALA A 61 -6.12 2.24 13.95
CA ALA A 61 -6.94 1.05 14.07
C ALA A 61 -6.55 -0.01 13.04
N LYS A 62 -6.30 -1.23 13.52
CA LYS A 62 -5.89 -2.39 12.71
C LYS A 62 -6.16 -3.68 13.48
N GLY A 63 -6.16 -4.80 12.77
CA GLY A 63 -6.21 -6.11 13.42
C GLY A 63 -6.71 -7.21 12.51
N ASP A 64 -7.26 -8.24 13.15
CA ASP A 64 -7.91 -9.38 12.53
C ASP A 64 -9.44 -9.17 12.41
N VAL A 65 -10.13 -10.23 12.02
CA VAL A 65 -11.59 -10.24 11.85
C VAL A 65 -12.35 -9.87 13.13
N PHE A 66 -11.87 -10.27 14.31
CA PHE A 66 -12.55 -9.93 15.57
C PHE A 66 -12.39 -8.44 15.89
N ARG A 67 -11.18 -7.91 15.76
CA ARG A 67 -10.92 -6.47 15.93
C ARG A 67 -11.73 -5.61 14.97
N LEU A 68 -11.97 -6.13 13.76
CA LEU A 68 -12.83 -5.46 12.78
C LEU A 68 -14.28 -5.38 13.27
N VAL A 69 -14.81 -6.50 13.76
CA VAL A 69 -16.19 -6.58 14.25
C VAL A 69 -16.39 -5.73 15.50
N GLU A 70 -15.46 -5.80 16.47
CA GLU A 70 -15.47 -4.93 17.65
C GLU A 70 -15.61 -3.46 17.24
N ARG A 71 -14.83 -3.05 16.23
CA ARG A 71 -14.84 -1.67 15.74
C ARG A 71 -16.14 -1.30 15.03
N LEU A 72 -16.63 -2.14 14.13
CA LEU A 72 -17.78 -1.80 13.29
C LEU A 72 -19.11 -1.88 14.04
N GLN A 73 -19.22 -2.77 15.02
CA GLN A 73 -20.45 -3.00 15.79
C GLN A 73 -20.41 -2.42 17.20
N GLY A 74 -19.25 -1.91 17.66
CA GLY A 74 -19.09 -1.38 19.01
C GLY A 74 -19.20 -2.44 20.11
N VAL A 75 -18.97 -3.71 19.76
CA VAL A 75 -19.08 -4.85 20.68
C VAL A 75 -17.71 -5.19 21.28
N ARG A 76 -17.73 -5.91 22.41
CA ARG A 76 -16.53 -6.54 22.98
C ARG A 76 -16.28 -7.90 22.32
N PHE A 77 -15.06 -8.42 22.47
CA PHE A 77 -14.62 -9.71 21.93
C PHE A 77 -15.64 -10.85 21.98
N VAL A 78 -16.32 -11.03 23.12
CA VAL A 78 -17.34 -12.10 23.26
C VAL A 78 -18.49 -11.92 22.27
N GLY A 79 -19.01 -10.69 22.11
CA GLY A 79 -20.04 -10.42 21.10
C GLY A 79 -19.48 -10.46 19.67
N ALA A 80 -18.19 -10.18 19.49
CA ALA A 80 -17.53 -10.34 18.20
C ALA A 80 -17.47 -11.82 17.76
N LEU A 81 -17.35 -12.78 18.69
CA LEU A 81 -17.37 -14.20 18.37
C LEU A 81 -18.69 -14.61 17.72
N ASP A 82 -19.83 -14.20 18.30
CA ASP A 82 -21.15 -14.53 17.77
C ASP A 82 -21.34 -13.97 16.35
N HIS A 83 -20.95 -12.71 16.13
CA HIS A 83 -21.00 -12.08 14.81
C HIS A 83 -20.08 -12.73 13.77
N VAL A 84 -18.91 -13.23 14.18
CA VAL A 84 -18.00 -13.95 13.27
C VAL A 84 -18.55 -15.35 12.98
N ALA A 85 -19.11 -16.04 13.97
CA ALA A 85 -19.75 -17.34 13.79
C ALA A 85 -20.92 -17.26 12.78
N ASP A 86 -21.71 -16.18 12.84
CA ASP A 86 -22.79 -15.89 11.88
C ASP A 86 -22.32 -15.67 10.43
N LEU A 87 -21.01 -15.54 10.21
CA LEU A 87 -20.38 -15.32 8.90
C LEU A 87 -19.66 -16.56 8.38
N ILE A 88 -19.68 -17.69 9.12
CA ILE A 88 -19.13 -18.94 8.62
C ILE A 88 -19.87 -19.36 7.34
N GLY A 89 -19.12 -19.68 6.29
CA GLY A 89 -19.68 -20.05 4.99
C GLY A 89 -20.10 -18.86 4.12
N PHE A 90 -19.98 -17.62 4.60
CA PHE A 90 -20.15 -16.44 3.75
C PHE A 90 -18.99 -16.33 2.76
N VAL A 91 -19.28 -16.42 1.47
CA VAL A 91 -18.30 -16.23 0.40
C VAL A 91 -18.37 -14.77 -0.07
N PRO A 92 -17.38 -13.91 0.28
CA PRO A 92 -17.35 -12.53 -0.18
C PRO A 92 -17.16 -12.47 -1.70
N ARG A 93 -17.61 -11.38 -2.32
CA ARG A 93 -17.46 -11.20 -3.76
C ARG A 93 -16.00 -10.98 -4.10
N GLU A 94 -15.42 -11.91 -4.85
CA GLU A 94 -14.05 -11.73 -5.32
C GLU A 94 -13.97 -10.51 -6.25
N PRO A 95 -13.05 -9.55 -5.96
CA PRO A 95 -12.83 -8.45 -6.87
C PRO A 95 -12.22 -8.98 -8.18
N VAL A 96 -12.94 -8.76 -9.29
CA VAL A 96 -12.43 -9.09 -10.62
C VAL A 96 -11.31 -8.13 -10.98
N TRP A 97 -10.07 -8.59 -10.90
CA TRP A 97 -8.91 -7.82 -11.28
C TRP A 97 -8.80 -7.74 -12.81
N THR A 98 -9.42 -6.74 -13.43
CA THR A 98 -9.21 -6.43 -14.86
C THR A 98 -7.87 -5.71 -15.05
N GLY A 99 -6.77 -6.38 -14.69
CA GLY A 99 -5.45 -5.94 -15.09
C GLY A 99 -5.18 -6.47 -16.48
N VAL A 100 -5.19 -5.61 -17.51
CA VAL A 100 -4.44 -5.91 -18.74
C VAL A 100 -3.03 -6.24 -18.27
N PRO A 101 -2.46 -7.42 -18.57
CA PRO A 101 -1.08 -7.67 -18.25
C PRO A 101 -0.30 -6.54 -18.91
N HIS A 102 0.21 -5.59 -18.13
CA HIS A 102 1.20 -4.68 -18.65
C HIS A 102 2.25 -5.60 -19.21
N LYS A 103 2.43 -5.58 -20.54
CA LYS A 103 3.61 -6.17 -21.18
C LYS A 103 4.76 -5.49 -20.46
N THR A 104 5.29 -6.15 -19.45
CA THR A 104 6.49 -5.74 -18.75
C THR A 104 7.55 -5.83 -19.82
N ARG A 105 7.79 -4.74 -20.56
CA ARG A 105 9.08 -4.55 -21.21
C ARG A 105 10.07 -4.87 -20.10
N PRO A 106 10.99 -5.84 -20.29
CA PRO A 106 11.98 -6.15 -19.29
C PRO A 106 12.53 -4.83 -18.80
N GLY A 107 12.30 -4.54 -17.51
CA GLY A 107 12.72 -3.26 -16.96
C GLY A 107 14.22 -3.19 -17.18
N ARG A 108 14.70 -2.12 -17.85
CA ARG A 108 16.14 -1.88 -17.97
C ARG A 108 16.78 -2.07 -16.59
N SER A 109 17.93 -2.73 -16.55
CA SER A 109 18.66 -2.92 -15.31
C SER A 109 18.90 -1.57 -14.63
N VAL A 110 19.13 -1.57 -13.31
CA VAL A 110 19.45 -0.33 -12.59
C VAL A 110 20.65 0.37 -13.25
N SER A 111 21.66 -0.38 -13.66
CA SER A 111 22.84 0.09 -14.38
C SER A 111 22.51 0.73 -15.72
N GLU A 112 21.68 0.10 -16.55
CA GLU A 112 21.27 0.65 -17.85
C GLU A 112 20.44 1.93 -17.68
N ARG A 113 19.55 1.96 -16.68
CA ARG A 113 18.78 3.17 -16.36
C ARG A 113 19.70 4.29 -15.89
N TRP A 114 20.66 3.99 -15.02
CA TRP A 114 21.66 4.92 -14.54
C TRP A 114 22.45 5.54 -15.70
N GLN A 115 23.08 4.69 -16.53
CA GLN A 115 23.91 5.13 -17.65
C GLN A 115 23.15 5.99 -18.67
N SER A 116 21.86 5.70 -18.89
CA SER A 116 21.02 6.46 -19.82
C SER A 116 20.66 7.89 -19.37
N ARG A 117 20.91 8.24 -18.11
CA ARG A 117 20.58 9.57 -17.55
C ARG A 117 21.78 10.52 -17.63
N ARG A 118 21.51 11.81 -17.81
CA ARG A 118 22.56 12.85 -17.78
C ARG A 118 22.86 13.24 -16.33
N GLY A 119 24.07 13.72 -16.07
CA GLY A 119 24.39 14.42 -14.82
C GLY A 119 23.68 15.78 -14.74
N PRO A 120 23.37 16.30 -13.53
CA PRO A 120 22.80 17.64 -13.36
C PRO A 120 23.65 18.72 -14.02
N CYS A 121 23.08 19.47 -14.97
CA CYS A 121 23.77 20.64 -15.55
C CYS A 121 23.29 21.96 -14.92
N PRO A 122 24.12 23.03 -14.92
CA PRO A 122 23.67 24.36 -14.52
C PRO A 122 22.40 24.76 -15.27
N GLY A 123 21.34 25.12 -14.54
CA GLY A 123 20.03 25.45 -15.10
C GLY A 123 19.02 24.30 -15.16
N SER A 124 19.46 23.05 -14.98
CA SER A 124 18.52 21.93 -14.81
C SER A 124 17.72 22.06 -13.50
N MET A 125 16.53 21.45 -13.48
CA MET A 125 15.69 21.38 -12.28
C MET A 125 16.41 20.71 -11.12
N THR A 126 17.16 19.64 -11.39
CA THR A 126 17.95 18.92 -10.39
C THR A 126 19.10 19.77 -9.85
N TRP A 127 19.80 20.51 -10.70
CA TRP A 127 20.85 21.44 -10.27
C TRP A 127 20.27 22.56 -9.41
N ARG A 128 19.15 23.17 -9.83
CA ARG A 128 18.48 24.21 -9.07
C ARG A 128 18.05 23.71 -7.71
N TYR A 129 17.46 22.51 -7.65
CA TYR A 129 17.10 21.84 -6.40
C TYR A 129 18.31 21.67 -5.47
N LEU A 130 19.41 21.10 -5.97
CA LEU A 130 20.61 20.87 -5.17
C LEU A 130 21.27 22.17 -4.70
N ARG A 131 21.35 23.17 -5.58
CA ARG A 131 22.06 24.43 -5.31
C ARG A 131 21.23 25.42 -4.49
N GLN A 132 19.94 25.57 -4.80
CA GLN A 132 19.09 26.61 -4.22
C GLN A 132 18.26 26.09 -3.05
N GLU A 133 17.64 24.92 -3.18
CA GLU A 133 16.78 24.38 -2.10
C GLU A 133 17.61 23.64 -1.06
N ARG A 134 18.57 22.80 -1.50
CA ARG A 134 19.46 22.07 -0.59
C ARG A 134 20.74 22.81 -0.24
N ARG A 135 20.94 24.02 -0.79
CA ARG A 135 22.06 24.93 -0.48
C ARG A 135 23.45 24.28 -0.63
N LEU A 136 23.58 23.23 -1.44
CA LEU A 136 24.88 22.59 -1.67
C LEU A 136 25.80 23.55 -2.43
N SER A 137 27.09 23.53 -2.09
CA SER A 137 28.08 24.29 -2.84
C SER A 137 28.18 23.76 -4.28
N GLU A 138 28.41 24.67 -5.23
CA GLU A 138 28.61 24.28 -6.62
C GLU A 138 29.78 23.30 -6.76
N THR A 139 30.85 23.51 -5.97
CA THR A 139 32.01 22.62 -5.91
C THR A 139 31.59 21.20 -5.53
N VAL A 140 30.77 21.03 -4.48
CA VAL A 140 30.30 19.71 -4.04
C VAL A 140 29.47 19.03 -5.13
N ILE A 141 28.55 19.76 -5.77
CA ILE A 141 27.72 19.22 -6.86
C ILE A 141 28.60 18.76 -8.03
N ARG A 142 29.57 19.58 -8.45
CA ARG A 142 30.49 19.25 -9.56
C ARG A 142 31.38 18.06 -9.25
N VAL A 143 31.89 17.95 -8.02
CA VAL A 143 32.69 16.80 -7.59
C VAL A 143 31.86 15.52 -7.63
N ALA A 144 30.62 15.56 -7.11
CA ALA A 144 29.73 14.41 -7.12
C ALA A 144 29.33 13.97 -8.55
N ILE A 145 29.13 14.91 -9.47
CA ILE A 145 28.91 14.61 -10.89
C ILE A 145 30.15 13.95 -11.51
N ARG A 146 31.35 14.49 -11.24
CA ARG A 146 32.61 13.94 -11.77
C ARG A 146 32.86 12.51 -11.28
N GLN A 147 32.44 12.21 -10.06
CA GLN A 147 32.53 10.86 -9.48
C GLN A 147 31.39 9.92 -9.92
N ASP A 148 30.56 10.34 -10.87
CA ASP A 148 29.34 9.64 -11.30
C ASP A 148 28.46 9.21 -10.12
N ARG A 149 28.28 10.11 -9.14
CA ARG A 149 27.41 9.89 -7.98
C ARG A 149 26.05 10.53 -8.10
N LEU A 150 25.85 11.43 -9.07
CA LEU A 150 24.60 12.18 -9.27
C LEU A 150 24.14 12.18 -10.73
N ARG A 151 22.85 11.86 -10.94
CA ARG A 151 22.17 11.97 -12.24
C ARG A 151 20.80 12.64 -12.13
N GLU A 152 20.33 13.19 -13.24
CA GLU A 152 18.99 13.75 -13.37
C GLU A 152 17.97 12.63 -13.58
N GLY A 153 16.99 12.57 -12.68
CA GLY A 153 15.85 11.69 -12.78
C GLY A 153 14.63 12.35 -13.45
N PRO A 154 13.55 11.58 -13.66
CA PRO A 154 12.32 12.08 -14.24
C PRO A 154 11.76 13.29 -13.49
N ARG A 155 11.23 14.28 -14.23
CA ARG A 155 10.58 15.48 -13.67
C ARG A 155 11.48 16.28 -12.71
N GLY A 156 12.80 16.25 -12.93
CA GLY A 156 13.77 17.04 -12.15
C GLY A 156 14.20 16.42 -10.82
N SER A 157 13.76 15.19 -10.50
CA SER A 157 14.23 14.48 -9.31
C SER A 157 15.74 14.23 -9.37
N MET A 158 16.43 14.19 -8.23
CA MET A 158 17.83 13.80 -8.15
C MET A 158 17.97 12.28 -7.97
N TRP A 159 18.88 11.65 -8.72
CA TRP A 159 19.30 10.27 -8.50
C TRP A 159 20.72 10.24 -7.93
N ALA A 160 20.94 9.38 -6.92
CA ALA A 160 22.24 9.18 -6.30
C ALA A 160 22.68 7.71 -6.41
N ALA A 161 23.96 7.48 -6.69
CA ALA A 161 24.56 6.15 -6.61
C ALA A 161 24.81 5.79 -5.14
N HIS A 162 24.30 4.63 -4.70
CA HIS A 162 24.53 4.06 -3.36
C HIS A 162 25.53 2.91 -3.45
#